data_AF-A0A2G9ZNC8-F1
#
_entry.id   AF-A0A2G9ZNC8-F1
#
_cell.length_a   1.000
_cell.length_b   1.000
_cell.length_c   1.000
_cell.angle_alpha   90.00
_cell.angle_beta   90.00
_cell.angle_gamma   90.00
#
_symmetry.space_group_name_H-M   'P 1'
#
loop_
_entity.id
_entity.type
_entity.pdbx_description
1 polymer ?
#
loop_
_entity_poly.entity_id
_entity_poly.type
_entity_poly.pdbx_seq_one_letter_code
_entity_poly.pdbx_strand_id
1 'polypeptide(L)' 'MPEKKVITATKEFIRWLCAVGSLFGFVGLSYILMFFFTPEKNREMYILVGTIAAIFGVVTLTIAYQNHRKMRRILNRVKK' A
#
# COMPACT_ATOMS: atom_id res chain seq x y z
N MET A 1 5.05 -30.49 -7.10
CA MET A 1 4.86 -29.11 -7.62
C MET A 1 4.79 -28.08 -6.47
N PRO A 2 5.91 -27.72 -5.83
CA PRO A 2 5.97 -26.68 -4.79
C PRO A 2 5.87 -25.24 -5.35
N GLU A 3 6.30 -25.01 -6.60
CA GLU A 3 6.35 -23.68 -7.21
C GLU A 3 4.97 -23.02 -7.33
N LYS A 4 3.93 -23.79 -7.68
CA LYS A 4 2.54 -23.29 -7.75
C LYS A 4 2.04 -22.77 -6.40
N LYS A 5 2.45 -23.38 -5.27
CA LYS A 5 2.03 -22.96 -3.93
C LYS A 5 2.65 -21.62 -3.53
N VAL A 6 3.94 -21.42 -3.84
CA VAL A 6 4.66 -20.16 -3.56
C VAL A 6 4.06 -18.99 -4.36
N ILE A 7 3.71 -19.24 -5.63
CA ILE A 7 3.08 -18.25 -6.51
C ILE A 7 1.72 -17.82 -5.96
N THR A 8 0.87 -18.77 -5.53
CA THR A 8 -0.45 -18.44 -4.97
C THR A 8 -0.33 -17.64 -3.68
N ALA A 9 0.52 -18.06 -2.73
CA ALA A 9 0.75 -17.34 -1.49
C ALA A 9 1.26 -15.90 -1.75
N THR A 10 2.15 -15.71 -2.72
CA THR A 10 2.66 -14.38 -3.07
C THR A 10 1.58 -13.48 -3.66
N LYS A 11 0.68 -14.02 -4.50
CA LYS A 11 -0.46 -13.23 -5.04
C LYS A 11 -1.41 -12.80 -3.94
N GLU A 12 -1.69 -13.70 -3.01
CA GLU A 12 -2.56 -13.42 -1.87
C GLU A 12 -1.93 -12.35 -0.95
N PHE A 13 -0.64 -12.47 -0.66
CA PHE A 13 0.13 -11.45 0.05
C PHE A 13 0.10 -10.08 -0.65
N ILE A 14 0.31 -10.03 -1.97
CA ILE A 14 0.21 -8.79 -2.74
C ILE A 14 -1.21 -8.19 -2.64
N ARG A 15 -2.25 -9.03 -2.68
CA ARG A 15 -3.64 -8.58 -2.55
C ARG A 15 -3.89 -7.94 -1.19
N TRP A 16 -3.39 -8.54 -0.12
CA TRP A 16 -3.42 -7.97 1.24
C TRP A 16 -2.69 -6.63 1.30
N LEU A 17 -1.49 -6.52 0.73
CA LEU A 17 -0.74 -5.27 0.67
C LEU A 17 -1.50 -4.17 -0.10
N CYS A 18 -2.13 -4.51 -1.23
CA CYS A 18 -2.94 -3.55 -1.97
C CYS A 18 -4.14 -3.08 -1.14
N ALA A 19 -4.84 -3.99 -0.45
CA ALA A 19 -5.97 -3.63 0.41
C ALA A 19 -5.53 -2.69 1.57
N VAL A 20 -4.40 -3.01 2.22
CA VAL A 20 -3.81 -2.17 3.27
C VAL A 20 -3.40 -0.81 2.72
N GLY A 21 -2.73 -0.76 1.57
CA GLY A 21 -2.34 0.49 0.91
C GLY A 21 -3.54 1.38 0.55
N SER A 22 -4.62 0.78 0.04
CA SER A 22 -5.88 1.49 -0.24
C SER A 22 -6.53 2.05 1.02
N LEU A 23 -6.51 1.29 2.13
CA LEU A 23 -7.03 1.76 3.42
C LEU A 23 -6.25 2.99 3.93
N PHE A 24 -4.92 2.94 3.91
CA PHE A 24 -4.08 4.08 4.30
C PHE A 24 -4.28 5.29 3.39
N GLY A 25 -4.46 5.08 2.08
CA GLY A 25 -4.80 6.14 1.14
C GLY A 25 -6.15 6.81 1.46
N PHE A 26 -7.17 6.00 1.76
CA PHE A 26 -8.49 6.51 2.17
C PHE A 26 -8.44 7.28 3.48
N VAL A 27 -7.71 6.78 4.48
CA VAL A 27 -7.48 7.46 5.76
C VAL A 27 -6.77 8.80 5.51
N GLY A 28 -5.65 8.81 4.78
CA GLY A 28 -4.91 10.02 4.46
C GLY A 28 -5.78 11.07 3.78
N LEU A 29 -6.57 10.67 2.78
CA LEU A 29 -7.53 11.55 2.11
C LEU A 29 -8.59 12.11 3.06
N SER A 30 -9.12 11.27 3.96
CA SER A 30 -10.13 11.67 4.94
C SER A 30 -9.61 12.75 5.90
N TYR A 31 -8.36 12.59 6.38
CA TYR A 31 -7.71 13.59 7.25
C TYR A 31 -7.41 14.90 6.51
N ILE A 32 -7.01 14.83 5.23
CA ILE A 32 -6.83 16.02 4.38
C ILE A 32 -8.16 16.74 4.14
N LEU A 33 -9.26 16.01 3.95
CA LEU A 33 -10.59 16.62 3.80
C LEU A 33 -11.04 17.28 5.11
N MET A 34 -10.84 16.62 6.25
CA MET A 34 -11.19 17.20 7.56
C MET A 34 -10.42 18.49 7.86
N PHE A 35 -9.17 18.62 7.40
CA PHE A 35 -8.38 19.85 7.56
C PHE A 35 -9.12 21.10 7.07
N PHE A 36 -9.89 21.02 5.97
CA PHE A 36 -10.64 22.17 5.44
C PHE A 36 -11.80 22.61 6.35
N PHE A 37 -12.36 21.69 7.15
CA PHE A 37 -13.49 21.95 8.05
C PHE A 37 -13.07 22.14 9.51
N THR A 38 -11.79 21.96 9.83
CA THR A 38 -11.30 21.97 11.21
C THR A 38 -10.77 23.36 11.62
N PRO A 39 -11.08 23.85 12.84
CA PRO A 39 -10.51 25.08 13.37
C PRO A 39 -8.98 25.02 13.47
N GLU A 40 -8.31 26.16 13.28
CA GLU A 40 -6.84 26.27 13.16
C GLU A 40 -6.06 25.54 14.25
N LYS A 41 -6.54 25.57 15.50
CA LYS A 41 -5.90 24.93 16.65
C LYS A 41 -5.62 23.43 16.46
N ASN A 42 -6.40 22.73 15.63
CA ASN A 42 -6.23 21.30 15.42
C ASN A 42 -5.64 20.96 14.04
N ARG A 43 -5.48 21.93 13.14
CA ARG A 43 -5.07 21.69 11.74
C ARG A 43 -3.71 21.00 11.61
N GLU A 44 -2.75 21.38 12.45
CA GLU A 44 -1.41 20.77 12.45
C GLU A 44 -1.46 19.26 12.73
N MET A 45 -2.32 18.83 13.67
CA MET A 45 -2.51 17.42 13.97
C MET A 45 -3.10 16.66 12.77
N TYR A 46 -4.09 17.23 12.07
CA TYR A 46 -4.68 16.60 10.88
C TYR A 46 -3.68 16.50 9.72
N ILE A 47 -2.85 17.54 9.51
CA ILE A 47 -1.77 17.50 8.51
C ILE A 47 -0.76 16.41 8.86
N LEU A 48 -0.31 16.34 10.12
CA LEU A 48 0.67 15.35 10.57
C LEU A 48 0.15 13.93 10.34
N VAL A 49 -1.05 13.62 10.82
CA VAL A 49 -1.66 12.29 10.71
C VAL A 49 -1.94 11.93 9.25
N GLY A 50 -2.48 12.88 8.46
CA GLY A 50 -2.73 12.68 7.03
C GLY A 50 -1.45 12.39 6.24
N THR A 51 -0.37 13.11 6.55
CA THR A 51 0.95 12.90 5.91
C THR A 51 1.53 11.54 6.27
N ILE A 52 1.47 11.14 7.54
CA ILE A 52 1.92 9.82 7.99
C ILE A 52 1.14 8.72 7.25
N ALA A 53 -0.19 8.81 7.21
CA ALA A 53 -1.03 7.84 6.50
C ALA A 53 -0.68 7.76 5.00
N ALA A 54 -0.44 8.89 4.34
CA ALA A 54 -0.01 8.93 2.95
C ALA A 54 1.33 8.23 2.73
N ILE A 55 2.33 8.47 3.60
CA ILE A 55 3.64 7.80 3.54
C ILE A 55 3.46 6.28 3.67
N PHE A 56 2.69 5.81 4.66
CA PHE A 56 2.42 4.38 4.84
C PHE A 56 1.72 3.77 3.63
N GLY A 57 0.76 4.48 3.02
CA GLY A 57 0.12 4.05 1.78
C GLY A 57 1.13 3.85 0.65
N VAL A 58 1.98 4.85 0.40
CA VAL A 58 3.00 4.83 -0.67
C VAL A 58 4.03 3.72 -0.45
N VAL A 59 4.52 3.54 0.79
CA VAL A 59 5.47 2.48 1.13
C VAL A 59 4.87 1.11 0.87
N THR A 60 3.62 0.88 1.31
CA THR A 60 2.92 -0.39 1.12
C THR A 60 2.72 -0.72 -0.36
N LEU A 61 2.31 0.27 -1.16
CA LEU A 61 2.19 0.16 -2.63
C LEU A 61 3.54 -0.13 -3.30
N THR A 62 4.60 0.52 -2.83
CA THR A 62 5.96 0.31 -3.35
C THR A 62 6.44 -1.11 -3.07
N ILE A 63 6.23 -1.63 -1.86
CA ILE A 63 6.55 -3.01 -1.50
C ILE A 63 5.75 -3.99 -2.36
N ALA A 64 4.45 -3.78 -2.51
CA ALA A 64 3.59 -4.61 -3.37
C ALA A 64 4.13 -4.63 -4.81
N TYR A 65 4.55 -3.48 -5.33
CA TYR A 65 5.12 -3.34 -6.66
C TYR A 65 6.46 -4.06 -6.83
N GLN A 66 7.37 -3.92 -5.86
CA GLN A 66 8.65 -4.62 -5.87
C GLN A 66 8.47 -6.14 -5.87
N ASN A 67 7.57 -6.64 -5.02
CA ASN A 67 7.25 -8.06 -4.94
C ASN A 67 6.64 -8.57 -6.25
N HIS A 68 5.71 -7.82 -6.86
CA HIS A 68 5.11 -8.19 -8.14
C HIS A 68 6.14 -8.25 -9.29
N ARG A 69 7.08 -7.28 -9.36
CA ARG A 69 8.17 -7.31 -10.37
C ARG A 69 9.12 -8.49 -10.13
N LYS A 70 9.49 -8.80 -8.88
CA LYS A 70 10.37 -9.94 -8.55
C LYS A 70 9.74 -11.25 -8.99
N MET A 71 8.45 -11.44 -8.70
CA MET A 71 7.70 -12.63 -9.07
C MET A 71 7.57 -12.82 -10.59
N ARG A 72 7.28 -11.75 -11.35
CA ARG A 72 7.24 -11.82 -12.82
C ARG A 72 8.60 -12.21 -13.43
N ARG A 73 9.70 -11.71 -12.87
CA ARG A 73 11.06 -12.09 -13.33
C ARG A 73 11.35 -13.58 -13.11
N ILE A 74 10.91 -14.15 -11.98
CA ILE A 74 11.09 -15.57 -11.69
C ILE A 74 10.24 -16.42 -12.64
N LEU A 75 8.96 -16.08 -12.83
CA LEU A 75 8.06 -16.79 -13.74
C LEU A 75 8.58 -16.82 -15.19
N ASN A 76 9.13 -15.70 -15.67
CA ASN A 76 9.70 -15.63 -17.02
C ASN A 76 10.96 -16.50 -17.19
N ARG A 77 11.74 -16.73 -16.12
CA ARG A 77 12.88 -17.65 -16.15
C ARG A 77 12.46 -19.12 -16.15
N VAL A 78 11.37 -19.46 -15.46
CA VAL A 78 10.84 -20.84 -15.42
C VAL A 78 10.16 -21.24 -16.73
N LYS A 79 9.67 -20.27 -17.52
CA LYS A 79 9.00 -20.55 -18.80
C LYS A 79 9.96 -20.79 -19.98
N LYS A 80 11.23 -20.42 -19.85
CA LYS A 80 12.25 -20.56 -20.90
C LYS A 80 13.04 -21.85 -20.69
#